data_AF-A0A671K7A7-F1
#
_entry.id   AF-A0A671K7A7-F1
#
_cell.length_a   1.000
_cell.length_b   1.000
_cell.length_c   1.000
_cell.angle_alpha   90.00
_cell.angle_beta   90.00
_cell.angle_gamma   90.00
#
_symmetry.space_group_name_H-M   'P 1'
#
loop_
_entity.id
_entity.type
_entity.pdbx_description
1 polymer ?
#
loop_
_entity_poly.entity_id
_entity_poly.type
_entity_poly.pdbx_seq_one_letter_code
_entity_poly.pdbx_strand_id
1 'polypeptide(L)'
;ILEEKRSRMMEIFFETKDVCQLKDIEKIAPKSKGITPMSELERQHEDGNQRKKALQQAVDKAKVGREVNVRRDLLKELTALKHQRDQLKAELEKYKECDPEVVEEIRKANITAKEAVSRWTDNVFAIKSWAKKKFGLENSSLDKAFGIPEDFDYIN
;
A
#
# COMPACT_ATOMS: atom_id res chain seq x y z
N ILE A 1 51.19 -8.98 25.83
CA ILE A 1 51.76 -8.49 24.54
C ILE A 1 53.19 -7.97 24.70
N LEU A 2 53.45 -6.91 25.48
CA LEU A 2 54.84 -6.38 25.59
C LEU A 2 55.79 -7.38 26.27
N GLU A 3 55.38 -7.98 27.39
CA GLU A 3 56.18 -9.02 28.06
C GLU A 3 56.38 -10.26 27.20
N GLU A 4 55.35 -10.68 26.49
CA GLU A 4 55.43 -11.82 25.56
C GLU A 4 56.44 -11.57 24.43
N LYS A 5 56.42 -10.36 23.83
CA LYS A 5 57.43 -9.94 22.84
C LYS A 5 58.84 -9.91 23.44
N ARG A 6 58.98 -9.46 24.70
CA ARG A 6 60.27 -9.46 25.43
C ARG A 6 60.78 -10.89 25.68
N SER A 7 59.94 -11.82 26.11
CA SER A 7 60.32 -13.24 26.25
C SER A 7 60.75 -13.86 24.93
N ARG A 8 59.98 -13.66 23.85
CA ARG A 8 60.34 -14.15 22.52
C ARG A 8 61.65 -13.54 22.00
N MET A 9 61.90 -12.27 22.28
CA MET A 9 63.16 -11.60 21.96
C MET A 9 64.33 -12.19 22.76
N MET A 10 64.11 -12.53 24.04
CA MET A 10 65.10 -13.19 24.91
C MET A 10 65.47 -14.59 24.41
N GLU A 11 64.50 -15.38 23.94
CA GLU A 11 64.72 -16.72 23.39
C GLU A 11 65.74 -16.73 22.22
N ILE A 12 65.79 -15.65 21.43
CA ILE A 12 66.76 -15.54 20.31
C ILE A 12 68.19 -15.58 20.85
N PHE A 13 68.48 -14.89 21.95
CA PHE A 13 69.82 -14.88 22.54
C PHE A 13 70.20 -16.24 23.14
N PHE A 14 69.22 -16.95 23.72
CA PHE A 14 69.45 -18.30 24.26
C PHE A 14 69.69 -19.34 23.16
N GLU A 15 69.03 -19.21 22.01
CA GLU A 15 69.17 -20.11 20.87
C GLU A 15 70.44 -19.86 20.06
N THR A 16 70.77 -18.61 19.75
CA THR A 16 71.94 -18.28 18.93
C THR A 16 73.25 -18.33 19.72
N LYS A 17 73.17 -18.15 21.06
CA LYS A 17 74.33 -18.01 21.97
C LYS A 17 75.36 -16.99 21.46
N ASP A 18 74.89 -15.95 20.78
CA ASP A 18 75.73 -14.97 20.09
C ASP A 18 75.35 -13.52 20.49
N VAL A 19 76.30 -12.60 20.32
CA VAL A 19 76.10 -11.17 20.57
C VAL A 19 75.60 -10.51 19.29
N CYS A 20 74.32 -10.14 19.26
CA CYS A 20 73.73 -9.46 18.10
C CYS A 20 73.75 -7.94 18.24
N GLN A 21 73.96 -7.21 17.13
CA GLN A 21 73.69 -5.77 17.10
C GLN A 21 72.19 -5.50 17.03
N LEU A 22 71.76 -4.33 17.52
CA LEU A 22 70.35 -3.93 17.54
C LEU A 22 69.69 -4.00 16.15
N LYS A 23 70.41 -3.62 15.09
CA LYS A 23 69.94 -3.68 13.70
C LYS A 23 69.68 -5.10 13.19
N ASP A 24 70.40 -6.09 13.74
CA ASP A 24 70.30 -7.49 13.34
C ASP A 24 69.16 -8.16 14.11
N ILE A 25 69.04 -7.83 15.39
CA ILE A 25 67.90 -8.13 16.29
C ILE A 25 66.58 -7.69 15.65
N GLU A 26 66.48 -6.45 15.16
CA GLU A 26 65.28 -5.92 14.50
C GLU A 26 64.88 -6.66 13.21
N LYS A 27 65.84 -7.29 12.53
CA LYS A 27 65.59 -8.10 11.32
C LYS A 27 65.25 -9.56 11.65
N ILE A 28 65.85 -10.10 12.71
CA ILE A 28 65.70 -11.50 13.11
C ILE A 28 64.36 -11.68 13.86
N ALA A 29 64.01 -10.79 14.79
CA ALA A 29 62.81 -10.91 15.63
C ALA A 29 61.51 -11.16 14.86
N PRO A 30 61.23 -10.42 13.76
CA PRO A 30 60.04 -10.67 12.95
C PRO A 30 60.09 -12.01 12.23
N LYS A 31 61.27 -12.42 11.75
CA LYS A 31 61.45 -13.63 10.92
C LYS A 31 61.46 -14.92 11.74
N SER A 32 62.11 -14.92 12.90
CA SER A 32 62.28 -16.13 13.72
C SER A 32 61.17 -16.30 14.76
N LYS A 33 60.68 -15.21 15.35
CA LYS A 33 59.73 -15.25 16.47
C LYS A 33 58.37 -14.61 16.16
N GLY A 34 58.18 -14.14 14.93
CA GLY A 34 56.94 -13.53 14.48
C GLY A 34 56.61 -12.21 15.19
N ILE A 35 57.62 -11.51 15.71
CA ILE A 35 57.41 -10.23 16.38
C ILE A 35 57.15 -9.16 15.32
N THR A 36 55.89 -8.78 15.15
CA THR A 36 55.50 -7.71 14.22
C THR A 36 56.22 -6.40 14.56
N PRO A 37 56.90 -5.77 13.59
CA PRO A 37 57.58 -4.48 13.77
C PRO A 37 56.62 -3.39 14.22
N MET A 38 57.13 -2.42 14.98
CA MET A 38 56.35 -1.27 15.44
C MET A 38 55.77 -0.48 14.27
N SER A 39 56.55 -0.27 13.21
CA SER A 39 56.13 0.45 12.01
C SER A 39 54.94 -0.20 11.29
N GLU A 40 54.85 -1.53 11.27
CA GLU A 40 53.71 -2.23 10.67
C GLU A 40 52.47 -2.13 11.56
N LEU A 41 52.63 -2.16 12.88
CA LEU A 41 51.52 -1.92 13.83
C LEU A 41 50.99 -0.48 13.75
N GLU A 42 51.88 0.51 13.63
CA GLU A 42 51.52 1.91 13.42
C GLU A 42 50.77 2.10 12.11
N ARG A 43 51.23 1.46 11.03
CA ARG A 43 50.54 1.47 9.72
C ARG A 43 49.15 0.85 9.80
N GLN A 44 49.01 -0.31 10.45
CA GLN A 44 47.72 -0.98 10.63
C GLN A 44 46.76 -0.17 11.51
N HIS A 45 47.27 0.48 12.56
CA HIS A 45 46.49 1.36 13.41
C HIS A 45 45.99 2.60 12.65
N GLU A 46 46.85 3.21 11.84
CA GLU A 46 46.49 4.37 11.01
C GLU A 46 45.45 3.98 9.95
N ASP A 47 45.64 2.87 9.24
CA ASP A 47 44.69 2.36 8.24
C ASP A 47 43.33 2.03 8.90
N GLY A 48 43.35 1.37 10.06
CA GLY A 48 42.16 1.09 10.85
C GLY A 48 41.41 2.36 11.28
N ASN A 49 42.13 3.38 11.72
CA ASN A 49 41.55 4.67 12.09
C ASN A 49 40.94 5.41 10.90
N GLN A 50 41.63 5.43 9.76
CA GLN A 50 41.11 6.02 8.53
C GLN A 50 39.84 5.31 8.07
N ARG A 51 39.82 3.97 8.11
CA ARG A 51 38.66 3.17 7.74
C ARG A 51 37.49 3.38 8.69
N LYS A 52 37.74 3.46 10.00
CA LYS A 52 36.72 3.81 11.00
C LYS A 52 36.14 5.19 10.73
N LYS A 53 36.98 6.19 10.46
CA LYS A 53 36.54 7.56 10.14
C LYS A 53 35.69 7.59 8.86
N ALA A 54 36.09 6.88 7.81
CA ALA A 54 35.35 6.77 6.56
C ALA A 54 33.97 6.10 6.76
N LEU A 55 33.92 4.99 7.51
CA LEU A 55 32.67 4.30 7.82
C LEU A 55 31.73 5.16 8.68
N GLN A 56 32.27 5.88 9.65
CA GLN A 56 31.47 6.79 10.47
C GLN A 56 30.85 7.90 9.63
N GLN A 57 31.63 8.53 8.74
CA GLN A 57 31.12 9.53 7.80
C GLN A 57 30.05 8.96 6.86
N ALA A 58 30.21 7.72 6.39
CA ALA A 58 29.21 7.06 5.55
C ALA A 58 27.90 6.80 6.31
N VAL A 59 27.98 6.36 7.57
CA VAL A 59 26.82 6.17 8.45
C VAL A 59 26.12 7.51 8.71
N ASP A 60 26.86 8.57 9.01
CA ASP A 60 26.27 9.88 9.30
C ASP A 60 25.59 10.48 8.07
N LYS A 61 26.22 10.37 6.89
CA LYS A 61 25.57 10.71 5.61
C LYS A 61 24.31 9.90 5.35
N ALA A 62 24.32 8.60 5.66
CA ALA A 62 23.17 7.71 5.45
C ALA A 62 22.02 7.94 6.45
N LYS A 63 22.29 8.56 7.61
CA LYS A 63 21.30 8.94 8.63
C LYS A 63 20.55 10.21 8.26
N VAL A 64 21.19 11.16 7.57
CA VAL A 64 20.52 12.36 7.07
C VAL A 64 19.43 11.93 6.08
N GLY A 65 18.17 12.26 6.38
CA GLY A 65 16.99 11.82 5.62
C GLY A 65 16.32 10.52 6.11
N ARG A 66 16.91 9.81 7.08
CA ARG A 66 16.31 8.66 7.78
C ARG A 66 15.98 9.01 9.24
N GLU A 67 15.29 10.13 9.43
CA GLU A 67 14.75 10.43 10.76
C GLU A 67 13.63 9.44 11.09
N VAL A 68 13.94 8.54 12.02
CA VAL A 68 13.05 7.43 12.44
C VAL A 68 11.70 7.95 12.95
N ASN A 69 11.68 9.14 13.55
CA ASN A 69 10.47 9.77 14.06
C ASN A 69 9.51 10.18 12.93
N VAL A 70 10.04 10.80 11.87
CA VAL A 70 9.24 11.26 10.72
C VAL A 70 8.60 10.08 10.00
N ARG A 71 9.34 8.98 9.78
CA ARG A 71 8.78 7.76 9.15
C ARG A 71 7.65 7.15 9.98
N ARG A 72 7.82 7.05 11.30
CA ARG A 72 6.82 6.47 12.20
C ARG A 72 5.54 7.29 12.18
N ASP A 73 5.67 8.61 12.24
CA ASP A 73 4.52 9.51 12.33
C ASP A 73 3.79 9.59 10.97
N LEU A 74 4.52 9.62 9.84
CA LEU A 74 3.95 9.48 8.49
C LEU A 74 3.20 8.16 8.30
N LEU A 75 3.72 7.04 8.82
CA LEU A 75 3.04 5.74 8.73
C LEU A 75 1.74 5.71 9.53
N LYS A 76 1.72 6.35 10.71
CA LYS A 76 0.50 6.50 11.50
C LYS A 76 -0.54 7.33 10.75
N GLU A 77 -0.13 8.48 10.22
CA GLU A 77 -1.00 9.36 9.43
C GLU A 77 -1.54 8.66 8.18
N LEU A 78 -0.68 7.97 7.43
CA LEU A 78 -1.08 7.19 6.25
C LEU A 78 -2.09 6.09 6.59
N THR A 79 -1.96 5.46 7.75
CA THR A 79 -2.91 4.43 8.21
C THR A 79 -4.25 5.06 8.59
N ALA A 80 -4.23 6.20 9.30
CA ALA A 80 -5.44 6.94 9.66
C ALA A 80 -6.20 7.44 8.41
N LEU A 81 -5.49 8.04 7.45
CA LEU A 81 -6.08 8.53 6.19
C LEU A 81 -6.67 7.39 5.35
N LYS A 82 -6.00 6.23 5.28
CA LYS A 82 -6.56 5.05 4.62
C LYS A 82 -7.86 4.60 5.27
N HIS A 83 -7.90 4.56 6.60
CA HIS A 83 -9.11 4.20 7.33
C HIS A 83 -10.25 5.18 7.08
N GLN A 84 -9.98 6.49 7.12
CA GLN A 84 -10.98 7.52 6.81
C GLN A 84 -11.51 7.41 5.39
N ARG A 85 -10.63 7.20 4.40
CA ARG A 85 -11.04 6.97 3.01
C ARG A 85 -11.96 5.75 2.90
N ASP A 86 -11.63 4.66 3.58
CA ASP A 86 -12.43 3.43 3.51
C ASP A 86 -13.80 3.62 4.17
N GLN A 87 -13.88 4.37 5.28
CA GLN A 87 -15.14 4.78 5.92
C GLN A 87 -15.99 5.65 5.00
N LEU A 88 -15.41 6.72 4.44
CA LEU A 88 -16.11 7.64 3.54
C LEU A 88 -16.59 6.92 2.27
N LYS A 89 -15.80 5.98 1.74
CA LYS A 89 -16.19 5.18 0.59
C LYS A 89 -17.37 4.25 0.91
N ALA A 90 -17.35 3.61 2.08
CA ALA A 90 -18.47 2.78 2.54
C ALA A 90 -19.74 3.61 2.78
N GLU A 91 -19.59 4.85 3.25
CA GLU A 91 -20.69 5.77 3.43
C GLU A 91 -21.26 6.25 2.07
N LEU A 92 -20.40 6.62 1.11
CA LEU A 92 -20.82 6.96 -0.25
C LEU A 92 -21.58 5.83 -0.94
N GLU A 93 -21.17 4.57 -0.77
CA GLU A 93 -21.87 3.44 -1.38
C GLU A 93 -23.32 3.32 -0.88
N LYS A 94 -23.61 3.71 0.38
CA LYS A 94 -24.98 3.73 0.90
C LYS A 94 -25.87 4.74 0.18
N TYR A 95 -25.29 5.84 -0.32
CA TYR A 95 -26.02 6.91 -0.98
C TYR A 95 -26.00 6.80 -2.50
N LYS A 96 -25.34 5.78 -3.06
CA LYS A 96 -25.23 5.57 -4.52
C LYS A 96 -26.58 5.35 -5.20
N GLU A 97 -27.52 4.71 -4.51
CA GLU A 97 -28.90 4.55 -5.00
C GLU A 97 -29.77 5.80 -4.80
N CYS A 98 -29.31 6.75 -3.98
CA CYS A 98 -29.91 8.06 -3.77
C CYS A 98 -29.22 9.16 -4.59
N ASP A 99 -28.38 8.79 -5.56
CA ASP A 99 -27.79 9.75 -6.50
C ASP A 99 -28.94 10.47 -7.22
N PRO A 100 -29.03 11.82 -7.12
CA PRO A 100 -30.07 12.59 -7.76
C PRO A 100 -30.21 12.25 -9.26
N GLU A 101 -29.12 11.97 -9.96
CA GLU A 101 -29.15 11.64 -11.38
C GLU A 101 -29.85 10.28 -11.62
N VAL A 102 -29.52 9.27 -10.81
CA VAL A 102 -30.17 7.94 -10.89
C VAL A 102 -31.65 8.03 -10.54
N VAL A 103 -32.00 8.83 -9.53
CA VAL A 103 -33.40 9.04 -9.11
C VAL A 103 -34.20 9.78 -10.20
N GLU A 104 -33.62 10.81 -10.83
CA GLU A 104 -34.27 11.51 -11.93
C GLU A 104 -34.49 10.60 -13.14
N GLU A 105 -33.54 9.72 -13.48
CA GLU A 105 -33.71 8.77 -14.59
C GLU A 105 -34.84 7.77 -14.32
N ILE A 106 -34.92 7.22 -13.09
CA ILE A 106 -36.05 6.37 -12.69
C ILE A 106 -37.37 7.14 -12.78
N ARG A 107 -37.39 8.42 -12.36
CA ARG A 107 -38.59 9.25 -12.44
C ARG A 107 -39.03 9.48 -13.88
N LYS A 108 -38.10 9.79 -14.80
CA LYS A 108 -38.41 9.93 -16.23
C LYS A 108 -38.99 8.65 -16.81
N ALA A 109 -38.38 7.51 -16.52
CA ALA A 109 -38.88 6.20 -16.97
C ALA A 109 -40.30 5.94 -16.45
N ASN A 110 -40.56 6.26 -15.18
CA ASN A 110 -41.90 6.15 -14.59
C ASN A 110 -42.93 7.05 -15.27
N ILE A 111 -42.56 8.28 -15.65
CA ILE A 111 -43.45 9.18 -16.40
C ILE A 111 -43.83 8.55 -17.75
N THR A 112 -42.84 8.09 -18.52
CA THR A 112 -43.08 7.43 -19.81
C THR A 112 -43.95 6.18 -19.66
N ALA A 113 -43.70 5.37 -18.64
CA ALA A 113 -44.50 4.19 -18.34
C ALA A 113 -45.95 4.55 -17.97
N LYS A 114 -46.15 5.57 -17.13
CA LYS A 114 -47.49 6.07 -16.77
C LYS A 114 -48.25 6.56 -18.00
N GLU A 115 -47.62 7.34 -18.87
CA GLU A 115 -48.27 7.79 -20.11
C GLU A 115 -48.60 6.61 -21.04
N ALA A 116 -47.71 5.62 -21.14
CA ALA A 116 -47.95 4.44 -21.95
C ALA A 116 -49.16 3.65 -21.44
N VAL A 117 -49.28 3.48 -20.11
CA VAL A 117 -50.46 2.86 -19.50
C VAL A 117 -51.72 3.64 -19.84
N SER A 118 -51.74 4.96 -19.66
CA SER A 118 -52.92 5.78 -20.00
C SER A 118 -53.33 5.65 -21.47
N ARG A 119 -52.35 5.62 -22.40
CA ARG A 119 -52.62 5.40 -23.83
C ARG A 119 -53.24 4.02 -24.10
N TRP A 120 -52.77 2.98 -23.42
CA TRP A 120 -53.36 1.65 -23.56
C TRP A 120 -54.75 1.57 -22.92
N THR A 121 -54.98 2.24 -21.79
CA THR A 121 -56.29 2.39 -21.16
C THR A 121 -57.28 3.08 -22.12
N ASP A 122 -56.87 4.17 -22.78
CA ASP A 122 -57.68 4.84 -23.81
C ASP A 122 -58.04 3.89 -24.95
N ASN A 123 -57.07 3.12 -25.44
CA ASN A 123 -57.27 2.16 -26.52
C ASN A 123 -58.27 1.06 -26.13
N VAL A 124 -58.17 0.54 -24.90
CA VAL A 124 -59.10 -0.47 -24.36
C VAL A 124 -60.52 0.10 -24.32
N PHE A 125 -60.70 1.33 -23.80
CA PHE A 125 -62.02 1.97 -23.76
C PHE A 125 -62.57 2.28 -25.14
N ALA A 126 -61.73 2.73 -26.08
CA ALA A 126 -62.12 2.99 -27.46
C ALA A 126 -62.61 1.72 -28.16
N ILE A 127 -61.89 0.60 -28.01
CA ILE A 127 -62.27 -0.69 -28.58
C ILE A 127 -63.57 -1.20 -27.96
N LYS A 128 -63.73 -1.14 -26.63
CA LYS A 128 -64.98 -1.52 -25.95
C LYS A 128 -66.17 -0.72 -26.48
N SER A 129 -66.01 0.61 -26.58
CA SER A 129 -67.05 1.51 -27.10
C SER A 129 -67.41 1.18 -28.56
N TRP A 130 -66.40 0.96 -29.41
CA TRP A 130 -66.62 0.58 -30.80
C TRP A 130 -67.29 -0.79 -30.95
N ALA A 131 -66.84 -1.81 -30.20
CA ALA A 131 -67.41 -3.16 -30.25
C ALA A 131 -68.88 -3.17 -29.81
N LYS A 132 -69.20 -2.43 -28.74
CA LYS A 132 -70.58 -2.21 -28.29
C LYS A 132 -71.43 -1.53 -29.37
N LYS A 133 -70.92 -0.46 -29.99
CA LYS A 133 -71.67 0.30 -31.01
C LYS A 133 -71.84 -0.44 -32.33
N LYS A 134 -70.82 -1.19 -32.78
CA LYS A 134 -70.78 -1.82 -34.10
C LYS A 134 -71.44 -3.21 -34.11
N PHE A 135 -71.29 -3.97 -33.04
CA PHE A 135 -71.75 -5.36 -32.96
C PHE A 135 -72.83 -5.58 -31.89
N GLY A 136 -73.20 -4.57 -31.11
CA GLY A 136 -74.22 -4.69 -30.06
C GLY A 136 -73.76 -5.52 -28.85
N LEU A 137 -72.45 -5.71 -28.68
CA LEU A 137 -71.90 -6.51 -27.58
C LEU A 137 -72.04 -5.78 -26.24
N GLU A 138 -72.36 -6.55 -25.18
CA GLU A 138 -72.44 -6.03 -23.82
C GLU A 138 -71.04 -5.89 -23.20
N ASN A 139 -70.80 -4.79 -22.48
CA ASN A 139 -69.49 -4.54 -21.85
C ASN A 139 -69.10 -5.64 -20.85
N SER A 140 -70.05 -6.15 -20.06
CA SER A 140 -69.84 -7.26 -19.11
C SER A 140 -69.34 -8.54 -19.80
N SER A 141 -69.86 -8.83 -20.99
CA SER A 141 -69.45 -9.98 -21.80
C SER A 141 -68.06 -9.78 -22.41
N LEU A 142 -67.75 -8.56 -22.88
CA LEU A 142 -66.42 -8.20 -23.37
C LEU A 142 -65.36 -8.26 -22.27
N ASP A 143 -65.68 -7.71 -21.10
CA ASP A 143 -64.77 -7.65 -19.95
C ASP A 143 -64.43 -9.05 -19.46
N LYS A 144 -65.44 -9.92 -19.34
CA LYS A 144 -65.23 -11.33 -19.00
C LYS A 144 -64.43 -12.09 -20.06
N ALA A 145 -64.65 -11.81 -21.35
CA ALA A 145 -63.97 -12.51 -22.44
C ALA A 145 -62.47 -12.13 -22.56
N PHE A 146 -62.15 -10.86 -22.32
CA PHE A 146 -60.78 -10.35 -22.40
C PHE A 146 -60.08 -10.26 -21.03
N GLY A 147 -60.75 -10.64 -19.95
CA GLY A 147 -60.20 -10.61 -18.59
C GLY A 147 -59.95 -9.20 -18.07
N ILE A 148 -60.79 -8.23 -18.46
CA ILE A 148 -60.70 -6.84 -18.01
C ILE A 148 -61.32 -6.74 -16.61
N PRO A 149 -60.57 -6.32 -15.58
CA PRO A 149 -61.10 -6.14 -14.24
C PRO A 149 -62.21 -5.08 -14.15
N GLU A 150 -63.11 -5.20 -13.18
CA GLU A 150 -64.19 -4.22 -12.97
C GLU A 150 -63.67 -2.87 -12.46
N ASP A 151 -62.51 -2.86 -11.79
CA ASP A 151 -61.79 -1.69 -11.30
C ASP A 151 -60.73 -1.18 -12.31
N PHE A 152 -60.78 -1.63 -13.56
CA PHE A 152 -59.85 -1.17 -14.59
C PHE A 152 -60.07 0.30 -14.92
N ASP A 153 -59.09 1.13 -14.54
CA ASP A 153 -59.10 2.58 -14.76
C ASP A 153 -57.66 3.11 -14.91
N TYR A 154 -57.51 4.42 -15.06
CA TYR A 154 -56.21 5.08 -15.09
C TYR A 154 -55.45 4.92 -13.78
N ILE A 155 -54.12 4.77 -13.89
CA ILE A 155 -53.22 4.76 -12.73
C ILE A 155 -52.99 6.21 -12.26
N ASN A 156 -53.29 6.48 -10.99
CA ASN A 156 -52.93 7.74 -10.31
C ASN A 156 -51.45 7.78 -9.92
#